data_AF-A0A1Q9AUR8-F1
#
_entry.id   AF-A0A1Q9AUR8-F1
#
_cell.length_a   1.000
_cell.length_b   1.000
_cell.length_c   1.000
_cell.angle_alpha   90.00
_cell.angle_beta   90.00
_cell.angle_gamma   90.00
#
_symmetry.space_group_name_H-M   'P 1'
#
loop_
_entity.id
_entity.type
_entity.pdbx_description
1 polymer ?
#
loop_
_entity_poly.entity_id
_entity_poly.type
_entity_poly.pdbx_seq_one_letter_code
_entity_poly.pdbx_strand_id
1 'polypeptide(L)'
;MTDLSPPHPDDVLARAREQAAATPSEPAAQLLLELSQVITALQAQQVELRREGFKEGIRGAAKVIRNRQAAEGSALAGLMNRSQEDLDRFAQEVERVAEGGAITLADLRKLRSKINSLGEGDDELDEGIRHLYYVIIHSRAPTAADIPPPGSPSRSLDVATFMVERIMQDGWWTLGKSGMRVEEKPVSKVGMYAQHNPGSHSAADGPLTLLLALVMTLIDNIKRQG
;
A
#
# COMPACT_ATOMS: atom_id res chain seq x y z
N MET A 1 -4.75 27.40 -18.06
CA MET A 1 -5.57 26.73 -17.03
C MET A 1 -4.61 26.27 -15.96
N THR A 2 -4.56 26.97 -14.84
CA THR A 2 -3.68 26.65 -13.70
C THR A 2 -4.19 25.40 -13.00
N ASP A 3 -3.30 24.43 -12.85
CA ASP A 3 -3.52 23.18 -12.14
C ASP A 3 -3.84 23.51 -10.66
N LEU A 4 -5.07 23.26 -10.25
CA LEU A 4 -5.58 23.54 -8.89
C LEU A 4 -5.62 22.23 -8.11
N SER A 5 -4.47 21.56 -7.99
CA SER A 5 -4.31 20.58 -6.93
C SER A 5 -4.26 21.33 -5.60
N PRO A 6 -5.10 20.98 -4.61
CA PRO A 6 -5.07 21.64 -3.32
C PRO A 6 -3.66 21.47 -2.71
N PRO A 7 -3.08 22.52 -2.11
CA PRO A 7 -1.75 22.45 -1.53
C PRO A 7 -1.71 21.39 -0.44
N HIS A 8 -0.59 20.65 -0.36
CA HIS A 8 -0.41 19.64 0.67
C HIS A 8 -0.53 20.32 2.05
N PRO A 9 -1.23 19.72 3.04
CA PRO A 9 -1.45 20.35 4.34
C PRO A 9 -0.13 20.79 5.02
N ASP A 10 0.93 20.00 4.87
CA ASP A 10 2.24 20.31 5.45
C ASP A 10 2.91 21.52 4.77
N ASP A 11 2.70 21.71 3.46
CA ASP A 11 3.20 22.88 2.74
C ASP A 11 2.49 24.15 3.19
N VAL A 12 1.18 24.06 3.47
CA VAL A 12 0.39 25.18 4.01
C VAL A 12 0.84 25.53 5.44
N LEU A 13 1.10 24.53 6.28
CA LEU A 13 1.59 24.71 7.65
C LEU A 13 3.00 25.30 7.67
N ALA A 14 3.89 24.84 6.80
CA ALA A 14 5.24 25.39 6.65
C ALA A 14 5.19 26.87 6.23
N ARG A 15 4.39 27.20 5.22
CA ARG A 15 4.20 28.58 4.77
C ARG A 15 3.57 29.48 5.84
N ALA A 16 2.62 28.97 6.62
CA ALA A 16 2.02 29.72 7.73
C ALA A 16 3.06 30.07 8.81
N ARG A 17 3.97 29.15 9.12
CA ARG A 17 5.07 29.39 10.08
C ARG A 17 6.11 30.36 9.54
N GLU A 18 6.50 30.21 8.27
CA GLU A 18 7.43 31.14 7.61
C GLU A 18 6.86 32.56 7.56
N GLN A 19 5.59 32.70 7.22
CA GLN A 19 4.91 34.00 7.20
C GLN A 19 4.86 34.62 8.60
N ALA A 20 4.51 33.83 9.62
CA ALA A 20 4.50 34.31 11.00
C ALA A 20 5.90 34.71 11.50
N ALA A 21 6.96 34.01 11.08
CA ALA A 21 8.34 34.34 11.41
C ALA A 21 8.84 35.61 10.68
N ALA A 22 8.37 35.86 9.47
CA ALA A 22 8.72 37.03 8.67
C ALA A 22 8.05 38.32 9.17
N THR A 23 6.84 38.22 9.75
CA THR A 23 6.09 39.38 10.26
C THR A 23 5.67 39.20 11.73
N PRO A 24 6.61 39.12 12.68
CA PRO A 24 6.33 38.75 14.07
C PRO A 24 5.54 39.81 14.85
N SER A 25 5.48 41.05 14.36
CA SER A 25 4.72 42.14 14.98
C SER A 25 3.24 42.18 14.56
N GLU A 26 2.83 41.35 13.59
CA GLU A 26 1.43 41.31 13.19
C GLU A 26 0.58 40.48 14.16
N PRO A 27 -0.62 40.94 14.53
CA PRO A 27 -1.53 40.18 15.40
C PRO A 27 -1.86 38.78 14.87
N ALA A 28 -1.84 38.60 13.55
CA ALA A 28 -2.11 37.32 12.90
C ALA A 28 -0.96 36.31 13.03
N ALA A 29 0.29 36.75 13.24
CA ALA A 29 1.45 35.86 13.30
C ALA A 29 1.36 34.87 14.47
N GLN A 30 0.93 35.35 15.64
CA GLN A 30 0.74 34.51 16.82
C GLN A 30 -0.39 33.49 16.60
N LEU A 31 -1.51 33.91 16.01
CA LEU A 31 -2.63 33.02 15.69
C LEU A 31 -2.23 31.93 14.67
N LEU A 32 -1.41 32.25 13.68
CA LEU A 32 -0.89 31.28 12.70
C LEU A 32 0.03 30.25 13.35
N LEU A 33 0.88 30.68 14.29
CA LEU A 33 1.74 29.76 15.04
C LEU A 33 0.91 28.83 15.92
N GLU A 34 -0.05 29.36 16.68
CA GLU A 34 -0.96 28.58 17.53
C GLU A 34 -1.79 27.57 16.71
N LEU A 35 -2.38 27.99 15.59
CA LEU A 35 -3.08 27.10 14.66
C LEU A 35 -2.15 26.01 14.13
N SER A 36 -0.92 26.35 13.74
CA SER A 36 0.02 25.37 13.21
C SER A 36 0.41 24.32 14.25
N GLN A 37 0.50 24.70 15.53
CA GLN A 37 0.77 23.78 16.63
C GLN A 37 -0.43 22.88 16.92
N VAL A 38 -1.64 23.44 17.00
CA VAL A 38 -2.88 22.67 17.21
C VAL A 38 -3.10 21.67 16.08
N ILE A 39 -2.92 22.07 14.83
CA ILE A 39 -3.08 21.17 13.68
C ILE A 39 -2.04 20.06 13.70
N THR A 40 -0.78 20.37 14.03
CA THR A 40 0.28 19.34 14.14
C THR A 40 -0.02 18.35 15.27
N ALA A 41 -0.50 18.84 16.41
CA ALA A 41 -0.91 17.99 17.53
C ALA A 41 -2.10 17.10 17.17
N LEU A 42 -3.09 17.64 16.46
CA LEU A 42 -4.24 16.87 15.96
C LEU A 42 -3.81 15.83 14.92
N GLN A 43 -2.90 16.16 14.00
CA GLN A 43 -2.34 15.19 13.05
C GLN A 43 -1.63 14.05 13.79
N ALA A 44 -0.80 14.35 14.78
CA ALA A 44 -0.13 13.34 15.61
C ALA A 44 -1.13 12.47 16.39
N GLN A 45 -2.16 13.09 16.97
CA GLN A 45 -3.23 12.37 17.68
C GLN A 45 -4.04 11.47 16.73
N GLN A 46 -4.26 11.92 15.49
CA GLN A 46 -4.95 11.12 14.47
C GLN A 46 -4.09 9.95 13.98
N VAL A 47 -2.76 10.09 13.98
CA VAL A 47 -1.85 8.95 13.76
C VAL A 47 -2.00 7.92 14.89
N GLU A 48 -2.01 8.34 16.16
CA GLU A 48 -2.18 7.39 17.26
C GLU A 48 -3.58 6.78 17.36
N LEU A 49 -4.64 7.53 17.08
CA LEU A 49 -5.99 6.98 17.00
C LEU A 49 -6.11 5.96 15.85
N ARG A 50 -5.46 6.22 14.72
CA ARG A 50 -5.37 5.23 13.62
C ARG A 50 -4.57 4.00 14.04
N ARG A 51 -3.50 4.18 14.82
CA ARG A 51 -2.68 3.09 15.36
C ARG A 51 -3.47 2.21 16.33
N GLU A 52 -4.23 2.83 17.24
CA GLU A 52 -5.10 2.12 18.18
C GLU A 52 -6.25 1.42 17.46
N GLY A 53 -6.91 2.11 16.52
CA GLY A 53 -7.98 1.53 15.70
C GLY A 53 -7.50 0.35 14.85
N PHE A 54 -6.27 0.39 14.34
CA PHE A 54 -5.65 -0.73 13.65
C PHE A 54 -5.37 -1.92 14.58
N LYS A 55 -4.82 -1.66 15.78
CA LYS A 55 -4.62 -2.71 16.81
C LYS A 55 -5.95 -3.36 17.19
N GLU A 56 -7.00 -2.58 17.36
CA GLU A 56 -8.34 -3.11 17.60
C GLU A 56 -8.90 -3.85 16.38
N GLY A 57 -8.64 -3.37 15.16
CA GLY A 57 -9.03 -4.02 13.91
C GLY A 57 -8.39 -5.39 13.74
N ILE A 58 -7.09 -5.53 14.04
CA ILE A 58 -6.37 -6.81 14.06
C ILE A 58 -6.93 -7.73 15.14
N ARG A 59 -7.14 -7.22 16.37
CA ARG A 59 -7.74 -8.01 17.46
C ARG A 59 -9.17 -8.46 17.11
N GLY A 60 -9.93 -7.62 16.42
CA GLY A 60 -11.26 -7.90 15.90
C GLY A 60 -11.23 -8.98 14.81
N ALA A 61 -10.27 -8.89 13.88
CA ALA A 61 -9.98 -9.92 12.88
C ALA A 61 -9.74 -11.28 13.55
N ALA A 62 -8.86 -11.30 14.54
CA ALA A 62 -8.50 -12.49 15.30
C ALA A 62 -9.72 -13.09 16.00
N LYS A 63 -10.61 -12.26 16.55
CA LYS A 63 -11.85 -12.69 17.19
C LYS A 63 -12.86 -13.27 16.18
N VAL A 64 -13.00 -12.67 15.00
CA VAL A 64 -13.90 -13.17 13.94
C VAL A 64 -13.38 -14.50 13.37
N ILE A 65 -12.07 -14.64 13.20
CA ILE A 65 -11.42 -15.90 12.79
C ILE A 65 -11.67 -16.98 13.83
N ARG A 66 -11.48 -16.69 15.13
CA ARG A 66 -11.80 -17.59 16.24
C ARG A 66 -13.27 -18.02 16.25
N ASN A 67 -14.20 -17.09 16.02
CA ASN A 67 -15.63 -17.41 15.97
C ASN A 67 -16.02 -18.24 14.75
N ARG A 68 -15.32 -18.07 13.61
CA ARG A 68 -15.50 -18.91 12.42
C ARG A 68 -14.88 -20.31 12.58
N GLN A 69 -13.83 -20.45 13.38
CA GLN A 69 -13.24 -21.75 13.77
C GLN A 69 -14.16 -22.56 14.70
N ALA A 70 -15.04 -21.91 15.45
CA ALA A 70 -16.00 -22.57 16.34
C ALA A 70 -17.25 -23.13 15.62
N ALA A 71 -17.41 -22.88 14.32
CA ALA A 71 -18.46 -23.49 13.50
C ALA A 71 -17.96 -24.84 12.96
N GLU A 72 -18.44 -25.94 13.54
CA GLU A 72 -18.06 -27.30 13.17
C GLU A 72 -18.38 -27.61 11.68
N GLY A 73 -17.39 -28.13 10.94
CA GLY A 73 -17.61 -28.75 9.62
C GLY A 73 -16.99 -28.06 8.39
N SER A 74 -16.28 -26.94 8.53
CA SER A 74 -15.66 -26.28 7.36
C SER A 74 -14.33 -26.92 6.95
N ALA A 75 -14.22 -27.34 5.69
CA ALA A 75 -12.98 -27.84 5.06
C ALA A 75 -11.81 -26.85 5.05
N LEU A 76 -12.04 -25.58 5.44
CA LEU A 76 -11.02 -24.54 5.63
C LEU A 76 -10.38 -24.55 7.04
N ALA A 77 -10.92 -25.31 8.00
CA ALA A 77 -10.42 -25.35 9.38
C ALA A 77 -8.98 -25.88 9.48
N GLY A 78 -8.55 -26.74 8.54
CA GLY A 78 -7.18 -27.24 8.48
C GLY A 78 -6.19 -26.31 7.75
N LEU A 79 -6.68 -25.38 6.92
CA LEU A 79 -5.84 -24.55 6.03
C LEU A 79 -5.44 -23.19 6.64
N MET A 80 -6.04 -22.79 7.77
CA MET A 80 -5.80 -21.50 8.43
C MET A 80 -5.55 -21.65 9.94
N ASN A 81 -4.76 -22.65 10.33
CA ASN A 81 -4.28 -22.80 11.70
C ASN A 81 -3.13 -21.80 11.97
N ARG A 82 -3.41 -20.50 11.96
CA ARG A 82 -2.43 -19.46 12.35
C ARG A 82 -2.50 -19.25 13.86
N SER A 83 -1.37 -19.35 14.54
CA SER A 83 -1.28 -19.15 15.99
C SER A 83 -1.39 -17.66 16.34
N GLN A 84 -1.71 -17.34 17.61
CA GLN A 84 -1.70 -15.96 18.12
C GLN A 84 -0.34 -15.27 17.87
N GLU A 85 0.76 -16.03 17.91
CA GLU A 85 2.12 -15.54 17.63
C GLU A 85 2.30 -15.09 16.17
N ASP A 86 1.65 -15.74 15.20
CA ASP A 86 1.73 -15.36 13.79
C ASP A 86 1.04 -14.01 13.51
N LEU A 87 0.01 -13.70 14.31
CA LEU A 87 -0.74 -12.45 14.22
C LEU A 87 0.00 -11.29 14.89
N ASP A 88 0.62 -11.54 16.04
CA ASP A 88 1.46 -10.54 16.71
C ASP A 88 2.73 -10.26 15.89
N ARG A 89 3.32 -11.27 15.25
CA ARG A 89 4.42 -11.09 14.28
C ARG A 89 3.99 -10.24 13.10
N PHE A 90 2.81 -10.49 12.53
CA PHE A 90 2.28 -9.68 11.44
C PHE A 90 2.09 -8.21 11.85
N ALA A 91 1.53 -7.95 13.04
CA ALA A 91 1.37 -6.59 13.55
C ALA A 91 2.73 -5.89 13.74
N GLN A 92 3.73 -6.59 14.28
CA GLN A 92 5.10 -6.09 14.43
C GLN A 92 5.79 -5.86 13.08
N GLU A 93 5.57 -6.74 12.10
CA GLU A 93 6.13 -6.62 10.75
C GLU A 93 5.53 -5.41 10.04
N VAL A 94 4.22 -5.17 10.18
CA VAL A 94 3.55 -3.96 9.69
C VAL A 94 4.09 -2.70 10.38
N GLU A 95 4.25 -2.70 11.70
CA GLU A 95 4.81 -1.55 12.44
C GLU A 95 6.27 -1.25 12.00
N ARG A 96 7.13 -2.27 11.95
CA ARG A 96 8.52 -2.16 11.51
C ARG A 96 8.64 -1.61 10.08
N VAL A 97 7.73 -2.03 9.21
CA VAL A 97 7.72 -1.65 7.80
C VAL A 97 7.13 -0.25 7.61
N ALA A 98 6.11 0.14 8.40
CA ALA A 98 5.55 1.49 8.40
C ALA A 98 6.52 2.54 8.96
N GLU A 99 7.41 2.16 9.89
CA GLU A 99 8.52 3.00 10.37
C GLU A 99 9.57 3.30 9.27
N GLY A 100 9.59 2.53 8.19
CA GLY A 100 10.53 2.66 7.06
C GLY A 100 10.31 3.88 6.14
N GLY A 101 9.24 4.65 6.36
CA GLY A 101 8.92 5.86 5.59
C GLY A 101 8.09 5.61 4.33
N ALA A 102 7.77 6.68 3.61
CA ALA A 102 6.98 6.61 2.38
C ALA A 102 7.75 5.93 1.24
N ILE A 103 7.05 5.15 0.41
CA ILE A 103 7.63 4.54 -0.80
C ILE A 103 8.03 5.63 -1.78
N THR A 104 9.30 5.65 -2.20
CA THR A 104 9.82 6.62 -3.15
C THR A 104 9.76 6.11 -4.59
N LEU A 105 9.91 7.03 -5.56
CA LEU A 105 10.08 6.67 -6.97
C LEU A 105 11.32 5.80 -7.22
N ALA A 106 12.38 5.95 -6.41
CA ALA A 106 13.58 5.13 -6.51
C ALA A 106 13.30 3.68 -6.11
N ASP A 107 12.51 3.47 -5.05
CA ASP A 107 12.12 2.14 -4.57
C ASP A 107 11.29 1.40 -5.62
N LEU A 108 10.31 2.08 -6.23
CA LEU A 108 9.51 1.48 -7.30
C LEU A 108 10.35 1.13 -8.52
N ARG A 109 11.32 1.98 -8.89
CA ARG A 109 12.25 1.68 -10.00
C ARG A 109 13.13 0.47 -9.69
N LYS A 110 13.56 0.31 -8.43
CA LYS A 110 14.31 -0.86 -7.95
C LYS A 110 13.47 -2.12 -8.05
N LEU A 111 12.22 -2.09 -7.56
CA LEU A 111 11.27 -3.20 -7.67
C LEU A 111 11.03 -3.59 -9.13
N ARG A 112 10.76 -2.62 -10.01
CA ARG A 112 10.61 -2.84 -11.45
C ARG A 112 11.83 -3.55 -12.04
N SER A 113 13.04 -3.05 -11.74
CA SER A 113 14.28 -3.64 -12.25
C SER A 113 14.42 -5.08 -11.79
N LYS A 114 14.12 -5.34 -10.51
CA LYS A 114 14.22 -6.67 -9.91
C LYS A 114 13.24 -7.66 -10.54
N ILE A 115 11.97 -7.28 -10.68
CA ILE A 115 10.95 -8.11 -11.33
C ILE A 115 11.36 -8.48 -12.77
N ASN A 116 11.91 -7.52 -13.53
CA ASN A 116 12.36 -7.78 -14.91
C ASN A 116 13.60 -8.68 -15.01
N SER A 117 14.42 -8.74 -13.97
CA SER A 117 15.64 -9.56 -13.94
C SER A 117 15.41 -11.00 -13.49
N LEU A 118 14.25 -11.29 -12.90
CA LEU A 118 13.93 -12.60 -12.33
C LEU A 118 13.27 -13.50 -13.38
N GLY A 119 13.67 -14.78 -13.35
CA GLY A 119 12.99 -15.85 -14.10
C GLY A 119 11.85 -16.50 -13.33
N GLU A 120 11.90 -16.47 -12.00
CA GLU A 120 10.90 -17.00 -11.07
C GLU A 120 11.03 -16.23 -9.74
N GLY A 121 9.99 -16.26 -8.91
CA GLY A 121 9.91 -15.52 -7.65
C GLY A 121 11.13 -15.62 -6.72
N ASP A 122 11.34 -14.56 -5.95
CA ASP A 122 12.51 -14.30 -5.11
C ASP A 122 12.08 -13.72 -3.77
N ASP A 123 12.67 -14.21 -2.68
CA ASP A 123 12.25 -13.86 -1.30
C ASP A 123 12.51 -12.38 -1.00
N GLU A 124 13.57 -11.86 -1.60
CA GLU A 124 14.04 -10.51 -1.40
C GLU A 124 13.23 -9.54 -2.30
N LEU A 125 12.55 -10.04 -3.35
CA LEU A 125 11.46 -9.33 -4.05
C LEU A 125 10.17 -9.37 -3.22
N ASP A 126 9.82 -10.53 -2.66
CA ASP A 126 8.62 -10.69 -1.83
C ASP A 126 8.61 -9.71 -0.66
N GLU A 127 9.74 -9.54 0.03
CA GLU A 127 9.89 -8.55 1.11
C GLU A 127 9.65 -7.13 0.60
N GLY A 128 10.19 -6.79 -0.57
CA GLY A 128 9.99 -5.48 -1.18
C GLY A 128 8.53 -5.20 -1.59
N ILE A 129 7.82 -6.22 -2.06
CA ILE A 129 6.40 -6.14 -2.41
C ILE A 129 5.52 -6.06 -1.16
N ARG A 130 5.82 -6.82 -0.11
CA ARG A 130 5.15 -6.70 1.19
C ARG A 130 5.38 -5.33 1.81
N HIS A 131 6.59 -4.80 1.74
CA HIS A 131 6.90 -3.44 2.18
C HIS A 131 6.02 -2.40 1.47
N LEU A 132 5.99 -2.44 0.13
CA LEU A 132 5.12 -1.59 -0.68
C LEU A 132 3.65 -1.69 -0.25
N TYR A 133 3.15 -2.92 -0.08
CA TYR A 133 1.80 -3.21 0.34
C TYR A 133 1.49 -2.56 1.70
N TYR A 134 2.30 -2.82 2.72
CA TYR A 134 2.05 -2.33 4.06
C TYR A 134 2.13 -0.82 4.17
N VAL A 135 3.06 -0.15 3.47
CA VAL A 135 3.12 1.32 3.46
C VAL A 135 1.83 1.92 2.89
N ILE A 136 1.33 1.38 1.78
CA ILE A 136 0.10 1.87 1.16
C ILE A 136 -1.10 1.61 2.07
N ILE A 137 -1.22 0.42 2.64
CA ILE A 137 -2.33 0.05 3.50
C ILE A 137 -2.32 0.83 4.82
N HIS A 138 -1.15 1.04 5.41
CA HIS A 138 -0.98 1.83 6.63
C HIS A 138 -1.53 3.25 6.48
N SER A 139 -1.37 3.87 5.29
CA SER A 139 -1.91 5.20 5.02
C SER A 139 -3.45 5.31 5.08
N ARG A 140 -4.18 4.18 5.03
CA ARG A 140 -5.63 4.12 4.80
C ARG A 140 -6.47 3.60 5.97
N ALA A 141 -5.91 3.55 7.18
CA ALA A 141 -6.55 2.97 8.37
C ALA A 141 -6.92 1.47 8.18
N PRO A 142 -5.95 0.56 8.31
CA PRO A 142 -6.12 -0.82 7.91
C PRO A 142 -7.14 -1.60 8.76
N THR A 143 -7.66 -2.67 8.17
CA THR A 143 -8.64 -3.58 8.79
C THR A 143 -8.18 -5.04 8.73
N ALA A 144 -8.95 -5.90 9.39
CA ALA A 144 -8.87 -7.36 9.29
C ALA A 144 -8.77 -7.90 7.85
N ALA A 145 -9.46 -7.24 6.92
CA ALA A 145 -9.54 -7.68 5.53
C ALA A 145 -8.27 -7.38 4.72
N ASP A 146 -7.34 -6.61 5.31
CA ASP A 146 -6.07 -6.21 4.70
C ASP A 146 -4.90 -7.09 5.18
N ILE A 147 -5.19 -8.23 5.81
CA ILE A 147 -4.18 -9.24 6.14
C ILE A 147 -3.97 -10.13 4.90
N PRO A 148 -2.78 -10.12 4.26
CA PRO A 148 -2.51 -11.00 3.15
C PRO A 148 -2.66 -12.50 3.47
N PRO A 149 -3.13 -13.28 2.48
CA PRO A 149 -3.10 -14.73 2.55
C PRO A 149 -1.66 -15.22 2.71
N PRO A 150 -1.46 -16.43 3.26
CA PRO A 150 -0.10 -16.93 3.50
C PRO A 150 0.55 -17.24 2.15
N GLY A 151 1.84 -16.93 2.00
CA GLY A 151 2.60 -17.26 0.80
C GLY A 151 3.46 -16.12 0.26
N SER A 152 3.96 -16.33 -0.95
CA SER A 152 4.89 -15.46 -1.66
C SER A 152 4.18 -14.68 -2.76
N PRO A 153 4.13 -13.33 -2.72
CA PRO A 153 3.54 -12.53 -3.79
C PRO A 153 4.13 -12.85 -5.17
N SER A 154 5.44 -13.09 -5.26
CA SER A 154 6.12 -13.39 -6.52
C SER A 154 5.88 -14.81 -7.05
N ARG A 155 5.30 -15.71 -6.25
CA ARG A 155 5.07 -17.12 -6.62
C ARG A 155 3.60 -17.54 -6.61
N SER A 156 2.74 -16.78 -5.93
CA SER A 156 1.31 -17.05 -5.81
C SER A 156 0.50 -15.96 -6.48
N LEU A 157 -0.26 -16.34 -7.50
CA LEU A 157 -1.15 -15.42 -8.21
C LEU A 157 -2.26 -14.89 -7.28
N ASP A 158 -2.74 -15.71 -6.35
CA ASP A 158 -3.77 -15.29 -5.38
C ASP A 158 -3.24 -14.21 -4.44
N VAL A 159 -2.00 -14.37 -3.95
CA VAL A 159 -1.35 -13.36 -3.09
C VAL A 159 -1.08 -12.07 -3.88
N ALA A 160 -0.57 -12.17 -5.11
CA ALA A 160 -0.33 -11.02 -5.98
C ALA A 160 -1.64 -10.26 -6.29
N THR A 161 -2.70 -11.00 -6.64
CA THR A 161 -4.02 -10.45 -6.94
C THR A 161 -4.61 -9.73 -5.74
N PHE A 162 -4.58 -10.38 -4.57
CA PHE A 162 -5.02 -9.77 -3.33
C PHE A 162 -4.32 -8.44 -3.06
N MET A 163 -2.99 -8.38 -3.23
CA MET A 163 -2.23 -7.15 -3.03
C MET A 163 -2.61 -6.06 -4.04
N VAL A 164 -2.77 -6.41 -5.32
CA VAL A 164 -3.20 -5.46 -6.35
C VAL A 164 -4.57 -4.87 -6.03
N GLU A 165 -5.56 -5.69 -5.70
CA GLU A 165 -6.93 -5.24 -5.42
C GLU A 165 -7.00 -4.34 -4.19
N ARG A 166 -6.19 -4.64 -3.19
CA ARG A 166 -6.12 -3.86 -1.94
C ARG A 166 -5.40 -2.52 -2.14
N ILE A 167 -4.36 -2.50 -2.97
CA ILE A 167 -3.66 -1.27 -3.33
C ILE A 167 -4.53 -0.40 -4.26
N MET A 168 -5.20 -1.00 -5.23
CA MET A 168 -6.00 -0.36 -6.29
C MET A 168 -7.51 -0.56 -6.05
N GLN A 169 -8.04 0.00 -4.95
CA GLN A 169 -9.45 -0.22 -4.52
C GLN A 169 -10.50 0.21 -5.56
N ASP A 170 -10.27 1.33 -6.25
CA ASP A 170 -11.15 1.84 -7.32
C ASP A 170 -10.66 1.44 -8.72
N GLY A 171 -9.61 0.63 -8.77
CA GLY A 171 -8.90 0.27 -9.99
C GLY A 171 -9.47 -0.95 -10.68
N TRP A 172 -8.72 -1.41 -11.67
CA TRP A 172 -9.00 -2.65 -12.40
C TRP A 172 -7.69 -3.30 -12.81
N TRP A 173 -7.69 -4.60 -13.03
CA TRP A 173 -6.53 -5.29 -13.57
C TRP A 173 -6.96 -6.37 -14.57
N THR A 174 -6.04 -6.72 -15.45
CA THR A 174 -6.20 -7.84 -16.39
C THR A 174 -4.93 -8.67 -16.38
N LEU A 175 -5.06 -9.98 -16.57
CA LEU A 175 -3.94 -10.89 -16.79
C LEU A 175 -4.36 -11.89 -17.87
N GLY A 176 -3.56 -12.00 -18.92
CA GLY A 176 -3.83 -12.91 -20.03
C GLY A 176 -2.55 -13.31 -20.74
N LYS A 177 -2.69 -13.92 -21.92
CA LYS A 177 -1.58 -14.25 -22.81
C LYS A 177 -1.61 -13.36 -24.05
N SER A 178 -0.45 -13.08 -24.62
CA SER A 178 -0.30 -12.21 -25.80
C SER A 178 -0.68 -12.94 -27.10
N GLY A 179 -1.97 -13.23 -27.35
CA GLY A 179 -2.54 -14.15 -28.36
C GLY A 179 -2.02 -14.16 -29.82
N MET A 180 -0.71 -14.31 -30.02
CA MET A 180 0.03 -14.21 -31.27
C MET A 180 1.02 -15.39 -31.48
N ARG A 181 1.46 -16.18 -30.46
CA ARG A 181 2.48 -17.27 -30.55
C ARG A 181 2.43 -18.38 -29.44
N VAL A 182 3.10 -19.51 -29.69
CA VAL A 182 3.10 -20.73 -28.82
C VAL A 182 3.94 -20.58 -27.53
N GLU A 183 4.89 -19.63 -27.47
CA GLU A 183 5.67 -19.28 -26.26
C GLU A 183 5.29 -17.87 -25.76
N GLU A 184 4.01 -17.67 -25.46
CA GLU A 184 3.51 -16.38 -25.00
C GLU A 184 3.81 -16.15 -23.52
N LYS A 185 4.62 -15.13 -23.26
CA LYS A 185 4.72 -14.56 -21.91
C LYS A 185 3.36 -14.00 -21.49
N PRO A 186 3.01 -14.11 -20.20
CA PRO A 186 1.82 -13.46 -19.66
C PRO A 186 1.90 -11.94 -19.86
N VAL A 187 0.73 -11.32 -20.01
CA VAL A 187 0.58 -9.86 -20.17
C VAL A 187 -0.46 -9.36 -19.18
N SER A 188 -0.15 -8.25 -18.50
CA SER A 188 -1.05 -7.60 -17.55
C SER A 188 -1.13 -6.10 -17.76
N LYS A 189 -2.27 -5.54 -17.33
CA LYS A 189 -2.52 -4.12 -17.14
C LYS A 189 -3.13 -3.92 -15.76
N VAL A 190 -2.78 -2.83 -15.08
CA VAL A 190 -3.37 -2.43 -13.80
C VAL A 190 -3.75 -0.95 -13.86
N GLY A 191 -5.04 -0.65 -13.92
CA GLY A 191 -5.57 0.71 -13.89
C GLY A 191 -5.88 1.15 -12.46
N MET A 192 -5.71 2.44 -12.17
CA MET A 192 -5.99 3.03 -10.84
C MET A 192 -7.47 3.39 -10.64
N TYR A 193 -8.16 3.64 -11.74
CA TYR A 193 -9.58 4.01 -11.79
C TYR A 193 -10.15 3.52 -13.12
N ALA A 194 -11.48 3.44 -13.24
CA ALA A 194 -12.15 2.82 -14.38
C ALA A 194 -11.69 3.34 -15.77
N GLN A 195 -11.43 4.64 -15.91
CA GLN A 195 -10.99 5.27 -17.16
C GLN A 195 -9.46 5.31 -17.34
N HIS A 196 -8.69 4.80 -16.37
CA HIS A 196 -7.24 4.76 -16.49
C HIS A 196 -6.87 3.71 -17.54
N ASN A 197 -6.18 4.11 -18.61
CA ASN A 197 -5.65 3.22 -19.64
C ASN A 197 -4.10 3.08 -19.53
N PRO A 198 -3.60 2.19 -18.67
CA PRO A 198 -2.17 1.95 -18.51
C PRO A 198 -1.59 1.13 -19.68
N GLY A 199 -0.27 1.15 -19.79
CA GLY A 199 0.47 0.27 -20.70
C GLY A 199 0.32 -1.21 -20.33
N SER A 200 0.50 -2.08 -21.33
CA SER A 200 0.64 -3.53 -21.10
C SER A 200 2.06 -3.87 -20.67
N HIS A 201 2.19 -4.75 -19.69
CA HIS A 201 3.48 -5.22 -19.17
C HIS A 201 3.55 -6.74 -19.15
N SER A 202 4.76 -7.29 -19.20
CA SER A 202 5.03 -8.73 -19.27
C SER A 202 6.30 -9.07 -18.51
N ALA A 203 6.28 -10.16 -17.75
CA ALA A 203 7.42 -10.71 -17.01
C ALA A 203 7.51 -12.24 -17.25
N ALA A 204 8.29 -12.93 -16.43
CA ALA A 204 8.55 -14.36 -16.61
C ALA A 204 7.30 -15.24 -16.41
N ASP A 205 6.48 -14.92 -15.41
CA ASP A 205 5.26 -15.65 -15.07
C ASP A 205 4.08 -14.71 -14.74
N GLY A 206 2.92 -15.30 -14.42
CA GLY A 206 1.69 -14.57 -14.12
C GLY A 206 1.81 -13.61 -12.92
N PRO A 207 2.22 -14.09 -11.72
CA PRO A 207 2.40 -13.26 -10.55
C PRO A 207 3.36 -12.09 -10.78
N LEU A 208 4.55 -12.35 -11.34
CA LEU A 208 5.53 -11.30 -11.63
C LEU A 208 5.01 -10.29 -12.65
N THR A 209 4.22 -10.75 -13.63
CA THR A 209 3.63 -9.87 -14.65
C THR A 209 2.59 -8.93 -14.04
N LEU A 210 1.75 -9.44 -13.15
CA LEU A 210 0.74 -8.66 -12.45
C LEU A 210 1.39 -7.62 -11.50
N LEU A 211 2.40 -8.04 -10.74
CA LEU A 211 3.17 -7.16 -9.86
C LEU A 211 3.94 -6.09 -10.65
N LEU A 212 4.49 -6.44 -11.81
CA LEU A 212 5.15 -5.47 -12.69
C LEU A 212 4.18 -4.39 -13.16
N ALA A 213 2.98 -4.79 -13.62
CA ALA A 213 1.96 -3.86 -14.05
C ALA A 213 1.52 -2.92 -12.91
N LEU A 214 1.35 -3.45 -11.69
CA LEU A 214 1.08 -2.65 -10.50
C LEU A 214 2.16 -1.59 -10.25
N VAL A 215 3.43 -2.02 -10.21
CA VAL A 215 4.57 -1.13 -9.95
C VAL A 215 4.69 -0.05 -11.02
N MET A 216 4.48 -0.40 -12.29
CA MET A 216 4.51 0.56 -13.40
C MET A 216 3.41 1.62 -13.26
N THR A 217 2.21 1.21 -12.88
CA THR A 217 1.09 2.12 -12.63
C THR A 217 1.37 3.09 -11.48
N LEU A 218 1.97 2.59 -10.39
CA LEU A 218 2.38 3.45 -9.26
C LEU A 218 3.48 4.44 -9.67
N ILE A 219 4.46 4.00 -10.46
CA ILE A 219 5.51 4.89 -11.01
C ILE A 219 4.89 6.01 -11.82
N ASP A 220 3.98 5.68 -12.73
CA ASP A 220 3.36 6.67 -13.61
C ASP A 220 2.46 7.64 -12.84
N ASN A 221 1.82 7.18 -11.76
CA ASN A 221 1.07 8.05 -10.87
C ASN A 221 1.98 9.06 -10.14
N ILE A 222 3.07 8.60 -9.53
CA ILE A 222 4.00 9.48 -8.81
C ILE A 222 4.58 10.54 -9.77
N LYS A 223 4.93 10.15 -11.01
CA LYS A 223 5.43 11.10 -12.03
C LYS A 223 4.41 12.15 -12.48
N ARG A 224 3.10 11.90 -12.33
CA ARG A 224 2.06 12.87 -12.69
C ARG A 224 1.78 13.87 -11.57
N GLN A 225 2.16 13.53 -10.33
CA GLN A 225 1.90 14.34 -9.13
C GLN A 225 3.04 15.30 -8.77
N GLY A 226 4.22 15.15 -9.38
CA GLY A 226 5.38 16.04 -9.20
C GLY A 226 5.88 16.58 -10.53
#